data_AF-A0A9W9FVB0-F1
#
_entry.id   AF-A0A9W9FVB0-F1
#
_cell.length_a   1.000
_cell.length_b   1.000
_cell.length_c   1.000
_cell.angle_alpha   90.00
_cell.angle_beta   90.00
_cell.angle_gamma   90.00
#
_symmetry.space_group_name_H-M   'P 1'
#
loop_
_entity.id
_entity.type
_entity.pdbx_description
1 polymer ?
#
loop_
_entity_poly.entity_id
_entity_poly.type
_entity_poly.pdbx_seq_one_letter_code
_entity_poly.pdbx_strand_id
1 'polypeptide(L)'
;MWEVSDYFRRPLSFWNPTAKKQSREVAIPAGSVWLPGIPSYSKWRNSACDCLDILHWTANSTIAKAAGLEHPTVLHLHMARLILLAPFREIRSLATSLAAGKMQWSKRLHAVEWQYIWRWVRHDQYKARLSIIHAGVTLWHVRRYSTSAFHEPAAVYLAVLTLWAYGSCHSHGSPVASSEPQSSGVDRSQEPSFIHLDRPCDDELVQLFVREGNSMRGNVTGVGDICAPDGPERVLRIGCETLSNLAAWGNSKRFIAILSRLADLVSLNVDGDQVRGDRVDPD
;
A
#
# COMPACT_ATOMS: atom_id res chain seq x y z
N MET A 1 5.32 13.47 -12.32
CA MET A 1 4.13 12.65 -11.97
C MET A 1 3.21 13.33 -10.93
N TRP A 2 3.73 14.16 -10.01
CA TRP A 2 2.90 14.85 -9.00
C TRP A 2 2.13 16.07 -9.51
N GLU A 3 2.47 16.61 -10.68
CA GLU A 3 1.90 17.85 -11.23
C GLU A 3 0.38 17.81 -11.41
N VAL A 4 -0.20 16.67 -11.79
CA VAL A 4 -1.66 16.52 -11.92
C VAL A 4 -2.33 16.51 -10.54
N SER A 5 -1.75 15.79 -9.58
CA SER A 5 -2.19 15.83 -8.18
C SER A 5 -2.08 17.24 -7.62
N ASP A 6 -0.96 17.92 -7.86
CA ASP A 6 -0.71 19.27 -7.36
C ASP A 6 -1.64 20.30 -8.02
N TYR A 7 -1.97 20.14 -9.30
CA TYR A 7 -3.02 20.91 -9.96
C TYR A 7 -4.33 20.75 -9.21
N PHE A 8 -4.82 19.53 -8.99
CA PHE A 8 -6.08 19.31 -8.28
C PHE A 8 -6.02 19.60 -6.78
N ARG A 9 -4.84 19.77 -6.17
CA ARG A 9 -4.70 20.25 -4.78
C ARG A 9 -4.69 21.78 -4.68
N ARG A 10 -4.55 22.50 -5.80
CA ARG A 10 -4.60 23.98 -5.79
C ARG A 10 -6.04 24.45 -5.61
N PRO A 11 -6.30 25.34 -4.65
CA PRO A 11 -7.60 25.97 -4.42
C PRO A 11 -8.31 26.49 -5.67
N LEU A 12 -7.54 27.12 -6.57
CA LEU A 12 -8.07 27.80 -7.74
C LEU A 12 -8.46 26.84 -8.87
N SER A 13 -8.09 25.57 -8.80
CA SER A 13 -8.37 24.60 -9.85
C SER A 13 -9.83 24.19 -9.95
N PHE A 14 -10.61 24.46 -8.90
CA PHE A 14 -12.07 24.29 -8.88
C PHE A 14 -12.83 25.62 -8.83
N TRP A 15 -12.10 26.74 -8.82
CA TRP A 15 -12.72 28.05 -8.75
C TRP A 15 -13.25 28.45 -10.12
N ASN A 16 -14.56 28.64 -10.20
CA ASN A 16 -15.20 29.23 -11.37
C ASN A 16 -15.42 30.73 -11.12
N PRO A 17 -14.82 31.63 -11.90
CA PRO A 17 -14.99 33.07 -11.73
C PRO A 17 -16.47 33.44 -11.88
N THR A 18 -16.97 34.28 -10.97
CA THR A 18 -18.29 34.88 -11.07
C THR A 18 -18.21 36.38 -10.86
N ALA A 19 -19.17 37.13 -11.39
CA ALA A 19 -19.23 38.59 -11.22
C ALA A 19 -19.56 39.02 -9.78
N LYS A 20 -19.91 38.08 -8.88
CA LYS A 20 -20.25 38.38 -7.48
C LYS A 20 -18.97 38.38 -6.65
N LYS A 21 -18.82 39.38 -5.77
CA LYS A 21 -17.73 39.40 -4.78
C LYS A 21 -17.90 38.21 -3.82
N GLN A 22 -16.88 37.35 -3.74
CA GLN A 22 -16.84 36.20 -2.85
C GLN A 22 -15.73 36.39 -1.81
N SER A 23 -15.96 35.95 -0.57
CA SER A 23 -14.86 35.83 0.41
C SER A 23 -13.97 34.65 0.04
N ARG A 24 -12.70 34.72 0.40
CA ARG A 24 -11.70 33.69 0.07
C ARG A 24 -12.10 32.34 0.68
N GLU A 25 -12.65 32.35 1.87
CA GLU A 25 -13.07 31.16 2.63
C GLU A 25 -14.28 30.46 1.98
N VAL A 26 -15.11 31.21 1.23
CA VAL A 26 -16.23 30.67 0.44
C VAL A 26 -15.77 30.21 -0.94
N ALA A 27 -14.78 30.90 -1.53
CA ALA A 27 -14.26 30.59 -2.86
C ALA A 27 -13.25 29.42 -2.86
N ILE A 28 -12.59 29.16 -1.74
CA ILE A 28 -11.55 28.16 -1.57
C ILE A 28 -11.97 27.17 -0.49
N PRO A 29 -12.23 25.89 -0.82
CA PRO A 29 -12.54 24.88 0.19
C PRO A 29 -11.43 24.78 1.24
N ALA A 30 -11.77 25.01 2.51
CA ALA A 30 -10.89 24.80 3.64
C ALA A 30 -10.84 23.29 3.97
N GLY A 31 -10.08 22.52 3.19
CA GLY A 31 -9.96 21.08 3.41
C GLY A 31 -8.92 20.43 2.52
N SER A 32 -8.36 19.32 2.99
CA SER A 32 -7.43 18.52 2.21
C SER A 32 -8.19 17.78 1.09
N VAL A 33 -7.81 18.00 -0.17
CA VAL A 33 -8.50 17.43 -1.33
C VAL A 33 -8.30 15.91 -1.40
N TRP A 34 -9.40 15.16 -1.51
CA TRP A 34 -9.39 13.73 -1.76
C TRP A 34 -9.34 13.45 -3.26
N LEU A 35 -8.13 13.27 -3.80
CA LEU A 35 -7.90 13.13 -5.23
C LEU A 35 -8.71 12.00 -5.89
N PRO A 36 -8.81 10.78 -5.32
CA PRO A 36 -9.63 9.72 -5.92
C PRO A 36 -11.12 10.08 -6.04
N GLY A 37 -11.61 11.04 -5.26
CA GLY A 37 -12.99 11.54 -5.37
C GLY A 37 -13.22 12.49 -6.54
N ILE A 38 -12.16 12.96 -7.22
CA ILE A 38 -12.28 13.88 -8.36
C ILE A 38 -12.36 13.07 -9.65
N PRO A 39 -13.46 13.16 -10.42
CA PRO A 39 -13.65 12.35 -11.63
C PRO A 39 -12.51 12.47 -12.65
N SER A 40 -12.02 13.69 -12.90
CA SER A 40 -10.93 13.94 -13.85
C SER A 40 -9.61 13.33 -13.39
N TYR A 41 -9.30 13.39 -12.10
CA TYR A 41 -8.11 12.74 -11.54
C TYR A 41 -8.23 11.20 -11.63
N SER A 42 -9.38 10.65 -11.26
CA SER A 42 -9.63 9.21 -11.34
C SER A 42 -9.56 8.69 -12.77
N LYS A 43 -10.09 9.43 -13.75
CA LYS A 43 -9.95 9.12 -15.18
C LYS A 43 -8.48 9.13 -15.60
N TRP A 44 -7.73 10.19 -15.26
CA TRP A 44 -6.31 10.28 -15.56
C TRP A 44 -5.51 9.12 -14.95
N ARG A 45 -5.76 8.79 -13.68
CA ARG A 45 -5.08 7.69 -12.97
C ARG A 45 -5.35 6.34 -13.64
N ASN A 46 -6.59 6.09 -14.04
CA ASN A 46 -6.95 4.86 -14.75
C ASN A 46 -6.27 4.80 -16.11
N SER A 47 -6.36 5.86 -16.93
CA SER A 47 -5.69 5.91 -18.24
C SER A 47 -4.17 5.77 -18.14
N ALA A 48 -3.55 6.31 -17.08
CA ALA A 48 -2.13 6.09 -16.81
C ALA A 48 -1.81 4.63 -16.51
N CYS A 49 -2.67 3.92 -15.77
CA CYS A 49 -2.53 2.47 -15.55
C CYS A 49 -2.71 1.68 -16.84
N ASP A 50 -3.69 2.03 -17.68
CA ASP A 50 -3.92 1.38 -18.98
C ASP A 50 -2.69 1.48 -19.89
N CYS A 51 -2.02 2.65 -19.92
CA CYS A 51 -0.76 2.81 -20.63
C CYS A 51 0.35 1.89 -20.07
N LEU A 52 0.43 1.76 -18.74
CA LEU A 52 1.40 0.86 -18.10
C LEU A 52 1.09 -0.61 -18.40
N ASP A 53 -0.17 -0.98 -18.60
CA ASP A 53 -0.58 -2.34 -18.95
C ASP A 53 -0.12 -2.69 -20.37
N ILE A 54 -0.28 -1.78 -21.34
CA ILE A 54 0.24 -1.96 -22.71
C ILE A 54 1.76 -2.14 -22.72
N LEU A 55 2.49 -1.32 -21.95
CA LEU A 55 3.94 -1.45 -21.81
C LEU A 55 4.31 -2.79 -21.14
N HIS A 56 3.52 -3.24 -20.18
CA HIS A 56 3.76 -4.50 -19.47
C HIS A 56 3.49 -5.72 -20.36
N TRP A 57 2.47 -5.71 -21.21
CA TRP A 57 2.24 -6.77 -22.20
C TRP A 57 3.42 -6.90 -23.19
N THR A 58 3.99 -5.76 -23.59
CA THR A 58 5.18 -5.73 -24.44
C THR A 58 6.40 -6.30 -23.71
N ALA A 59 6.58 -5.97 -22.44
CA ALA A 59 7.61 -6.54 -21.59
C ALA A 59 7.43 -8.06 -21.44
N ASN A 60 6.22 -8.54 -21.13
CA ASN A 60 5.90 -9.97 -21.01
C ASN A 60 6.20 -10.75 -22.29
N SER A 61 5.95 -10.15 -23.46
CA SER A 61 6.32 -10.75 -24.75
C SER A 61 7.84 -10.94 -24.90
N THR A 62 8.63 -10.02 -24.35
CA THR A 62 10.09 -10.10 -24.35
C THR A 62 10.59 -11.14 -23.34
N ILE A 63 9.99 -11.17 -22.15
CA ILE A 63 10.29 -12.14 -21.07
C ILE A 63 10.01 -13.57 -21.55
N ALA A 64 8.90 -13.79 -22.26
CA ALA A 64 8.57 -15.08 -22.85
C ALA A 64 9.66 -15.57 -23.82
N LYS A 65 10.21 -14.68 -24.64
CA LYS A 65 11.34 -14.99 -25.53
C LYS A 65 12.65 -15.22 -24.77
N ALA A 66 12.79 -14.63 -23.59
CA ALA A 66 13.95 -14.77 -22.71
C ALA A 66 13.78 -15.90 -21.66
N ALA A 67 12.96 -16.91 -21.94
CA ALA A 67 12.73 -18.06 -21.06
C ALA A 67 12.30 -17.68 -19.63
N GLY A 68 11.55 -16.59 -19.47
CA GLY A 68 11.06 -16.12 -18.17
C GLY A 68 12.00 -15.18 -17.42
N LEU A 69 13.15 -14.81 -18.00
CA LEU A 69 14.06 -13.84 -17.38
C LEU A 69 13.48 -12.43 -17.45
N GLU A 70 13.15 -11.86 -16.30
CA GLU A 70 12.61 -10.50 -16.25
C GLU A 70 13.71 -9.45 -16.35
N HIS A 71 13.47 -8.44 -17.18
CA HIS A 71 14.36 -7.30 -17.32
C HIS A 71 13.96 -6.14 -16.37
N PRO A 72 14.88 -5.21 -16.05
CA PRO A 72 14.63 -4.15 -15.06
C PRO A 72 13.42 -3.24 -15.34
N THR A 73 12.94 -3.14 -16.58
CA THR A 73 11.73 -2.37 -16.91
C THR A 73 10.51 -2.89 -16.16
N VAL A 74 10.41 -4.20 -15.88
CA VAL A 74 9.29 -4.78 -15.12
C VAL A 74 9.21 -4.16 -13.73
N LEU A 75 10.35 -4.02 -13.05
CA LEU A 75 10.43 -3.34 -11.76
C LEU A 75 9.93 -1.90 -11.84
N HIS A 76 10.35 -1.15 -12.87
CA HIS A 76 9.91 0.22 -13.08
C HIS A 76 8.40 0.32 -13.32
N LEU A 77 7.82 -0.61 -14.07
CA LEU A 77 6.38 -0.67 -14.34
C LEU A 77 5.58 -0.94 -13.06
N HIS A 78 6.05 -1.82 -12.18
CA HIS A 78 5.40 -2.03 -10.87
C HIS A 78 5.58 -0.84 -9.94
N MET A 79 6.78 -0.27 -9.88
CA MET A 79 7.06 0.93 -9.09
C MET A 79 6.20 2.12 -9.52
N ALA A 80 5.99 2.32 -10.83
CA ALA A 80 5.11 3.35 -11.35
C ALA A 80 3.65 3.15 -10.89
N ARG A 81 3.15 1.91 -10.90
CA ARG A 81 1.82 1.58 -10.39
C ARG A 81 1.70 1.84 -8.89
N LEU A 82 2.72 1.53 -8.09
CA LEU A 82 2.73 1.87 -6.66
C LEU A 82 2.56 3.38 -6.43
N ILE A 83 3.28 4.20 -7.20
CA ILE A 83 3.21 5.67 -7.09
C ILE A 83 1.82 6.20 -7.50
N LEU A 84 1.17 5.59 -8.50
CA LEU A 84 -0.15 6.00 -8.98
C LEU A 84 -1.29 5.54 -8.06
N LEU A 85 -1.15 4.38 -7.44
CA LEU A 85 -2.24 3.68 -6.75
C LEU A 85 -2.25 3.89 -5.23
N ALA A 86 -1.10 4.17 -4.62
CA ALA A 86 -0.97 4.33 -3.17
C ALA A 86 -0.71 5.79 -2.76
N PRO A 87 -1.20 6.24 -1.58
CA PRO A 87 -0.92 7.57 -1.03
C PRO A 87 0.51 7.63 -0.47
N PHE A 88 1.51 7.42 -1.33
CA PHE A 88 2.89 7.21 -0.90
C PHE A 88 3.48 8.40 -0.15
N ARG A 89 3.09 9.64 -0.50
CA ARG A 89 3.57 10.85 0.19
C ARG A 89 3.17 10.81 1.66
N GLU A 90 1.91 10.48 1.92
CA GLU A 90 1.31 10.38 3.23
C GLU A 90 1.88 9.18 4.01
N ILE A 91 1.99 8.00 3.38
CA ILE A 91 2.62 6.81 3.99
C ILE A 91 4.05 7.10 4.43
N ARG A 92 4.88 7.66 3.53
CA ARG A 92 6.27 7.98 3.84
C ARG A 92 6.39 9.06 4.91
N SER A 93 5.55 10.09 4.86
CA SER A 93 5.55 11.18 5.86
C SER A 93 5.26 10.62 7.26
N LEU A 94 4.23 9.78 7.38
CA LEU A 94 3.89 9.11 8.63
C LEU A 94 5.02 8.21 9.13
N ALA A 95 5.49 7.28 8.29
CA ALA A 95 6.55 6.34 8.65
C ALA A 95 7.83 7.06 9.12
N THR A 96 8.23 8.12 8.41
CA THR A 96 9.41 8.91 8.77
C THR A 96 9.19 9.70 10.07
N SER A 97 8.01 10.25 10.29
CA SER A 97 7.69 11.01 11.50
C SER A 97 7.66 10.13 12.75
N LEU A 98 7.13 8.91 12.63
CA LEU A 98 7.16 7.89 13.68
C LEU A 98 8.59 7.43 13.95
N ALA A 99 9.33 7.01 12.91
CA ALA A 99 10.70 6.52 13.07
C ALA A 99 11.68 7.58 13.61
N ALA A 100 11.44 8.86 13.33
CA ALA A 100 12.23 9.98 13.86
C ALA A 100 11.78 10.46 15.25
N GLY A 101 10.76 9.85 15.86
CA GLY A 101 10.21 10.27 17.15
C GLY A 101 9.52 11.65 17.14
N LYS A 102 9.26 12.21 15.96
CA LYS A 102 8.52 13.49 15.80
C LYS A 102 7.04 13.32 16.09
N MET A 103 6.54 12.10 15.96
CA MET A 103 5.17 11.72 16.27
C MET A 103 5.18 10.51 17.19
N GLN A 104 4.37 10.57 18.25
CA GLN A 104 4.14 9.43 19.14
C GLN A 104 3.21 8.42 18.46
N TRP A 105 3.48 7.12 18.63
CA TRP A 105 2.68 6.03 18.06
C TRP A 105 1.20 6.15 18.43
N SER A 106 0.87 6.48 19.67
CA SER A 106 -0.51 6.67 20.15
C SER A 106 -1.27 7.78 19.42
N LYS A 107 -0.57 8.80 18.92
CA LYS A 107 -1.18 9.93 18.20
C LYS A 107 -1.34 9.67 16.70
N ARG A 108 -0.84 8.55 16.18
CA ARG A 108 -0.87 8.25 14.74
C ARG A 108 -2.27 8.27 14.15
N LEU A 109 -3.27 7.78 14.90
CA LEU A 109 -4.66 7.68 14.43
C LEU A 109 -5.29 9.05 14.15
N HIS A 110 -4.78 10.11 14.80
CA HIS A 110 -5.23 11.49 14.62
C HIS A 110 -4.41 12.25 13.56
N ALA A 111 -3.33 11.66 13.03
CA ALA A 111 -2.53 12.29 11.99
C ALA A 111 -3.31 12.37 10.67
N VAL A 112 -3.17 13.50 9.97
CA VAL A 112 -3.80 13.70 8.66
C VAL A 112 -3.31 12.63 7.67
N GLU A 113 -2.04 12.26 7.73
CA GLU A 113 -1.49 11.17 6.93
C GLU A 113 -2.21 9.85 7.15
N TRP A 114 -2.48 9.49 8.40
CA TRP A 114 -3.20 8.26 8.73
C TRP A 114 -4.63 8.29 8.20
N GLN A 115 -5.32 9.43 8.33
CA GLN A 115 -6.67 9.58 7.79
C GLN A 115 -6.70 9.37 6.27
N TYR A 116 -5.69 9.85 5.54
CA TYR A 116 -5.55 9.58 4.10
C TYR A 116 -5.30 8.11 3.79
N ILE A 117 -4.41 7.45 4.53
CA ILE A 117 -4.09 6.03 4.36
C ILE A 117 -5.32 5.16 4.66
N TRP A 118 -6.00 5.42 5.77
CA TRP A 118 -7.22 4.71 6.14
C TRP A 118 -8.32 4.89 5.08
N ARG A 119 -8.49 6.13 4.59
CA ARG A 119 -9.46 6.43 3.54
C ARG A 119 -9.12 5.72 2.23
N TRP A 120 -7.85 5.59 1.89
CA TRP A 120 -7.40 4.82 0.74
C TRP A 120 -7.75 3.33 0.87
N VAL A 121 -7.47 2.73 2.02
CA VAL A 121 -7.80 1.31 2.27
C VAL A 121 -9.33 1.07 2.22
N ARG A 122 -10.13 1.96 2.80
CA ARG A 122 -11.58 1.75 2.95
C ARG A 122 -12.42 2.24 1.77
N HIS A 123 -12.07 3.39 1.18
CA HIS A 123 -12.88 4.07 0.18
C HIS A 123 -12.28 4.05 -1.24
N ASP A 124 -11.01 3.68 -1.39
CA ASP A 124 -10.37 3.40 -2.69
C ASP A 124 -9.83 1.95 -2.72
N GLN A 125 -10.58 1.07 -2.07
CA GLN A 125 -10.19 -0.30 -1.70
C GLN A 125 -9.69 -1.15 -2.88
N TYR A 126 -10.27 -0.99 -4.07
CA TYR A 126 -9.86 -1.71 -5.27
C TYR A 126 -8.44 -1.31 -5.68
N LYS A 127 -8.12 -0.02 -5.64
CA LYS A 127 -6.79 0.48 -5.94
C LYS A 127 -5.80 0.18 -4.82
N ALA A 128 -6.26 0.16 -3.57
CA ALA A 128 -5.46 -0.30 -2.44
C ALA A 128 -5.04 -1.77 -2.60
N ARG A 129 -5.98 -2.67 -2.89
CA ARG A 129 -5.70 -4.10 -3.16
C ARG A 129 -4.80 -4.31 -4.38
N LEU A 130 -5.05 -3.58 -5.47
CA LEU A 130 -4.19 -3.63 -6.65
C LEU A 130 -2.76 -3.15 -6.34
N SER A 131 -2.61 -2.14 -5.49
CA SER A 131 -1.28 -1.64 -5.11
C SER A 131 -0.46 -2.67 -4.32
N ILE A 132 -1.08 -3.44 -3.40
CA ILE A 132 -0.34 -4.42 -2.60
C ILE A 132 0.05 -5.65 -3.42
N ILE A 133 -0.69 -5.97 -4.47
CA ILE A 133 -0.27 -6.94 -5.49
C ILE A 133 1.03 -6.46 -6.15
N HIS A 134 1.05 -5.22 -6.67
CA HIS A 134 2.28 -4.68 -7.28
C HIS A 134 3.44 -4.52 -6.28
N ALA A 135 3.15 -4.30 -5.00
CA ALA A 135 4.16 -4.26 -3.96
C ALA A 135 4.78 -5.65 -3.75
N GLY A 136 3.96 -6.70 -3.67
CA GLY A 136 4.43 -8.07 -3.58
C GLY A 136 5.25 -8.48 -4.81
N VAL A 137 4.76 -8.18 -6.03
CA VAL A 137 5.50 -8.47 -7.27
C VAL A 137 6.82 -7.69 -7.34
N THR A 138 6.87 -6.45 -6.83
CA THR A 138 8.12 -5.68 -6.70
C THR A 138 9.14 -6.41 -5.83
N LEU A 139 8.72 -6.96 -4.68
CA LEU A 139 9.60 -7.75 -3.81
C LEU A 139 10.05 -9.05 -4.48
N TRP A 140 9.14 -9.74 -5.17
CA TRP A 140 9.45 -10.96 -5.90
C TRP A 140 10.48 -10.72 -7.01
N HIS A 141 10.30 -9.66 -7.81
CA HIS A 141 11.22 -9.30 -8.88
C HIS A 141 12.62 -9.04 -8.33
N VAL A 142 12.74 -8.19 -7.31
CA VAL A 142 14.06 -7.84 -6.72
C VAL A 142 14.76 -9.07 -6.15
N ARG A 143 14.04 -9.98 -5.49
CA ARG A 143 14.65 -11.19 -4.92
C ARG A 143 15.19 -12.17 -5.97
N ARG A 144 14.74 -12.10 -7.22
CA ARG A 144 15.09 -13.06 -8.28
C ARG A 144 15.96 -12.46 -9.39
N TYR A 145 15.71 -11.21 -9.74
CA TYR A 145 16.23 -10.57 -10.94
C TYR A 145 16.97 -9.27 -10.65
N SER A 146 17.27 -8.97 -9.37
CA SER A 146 18.10 -7.81 -9.01
C SER A 146 19.41 -7.82 -9.80
N THR A 147 19.73 -6.65 -10.33
CA THR A 147 20.99 -6.35 -11.01
C THR A 147 21.85 -5.39 -10.17
N SER A 148 21.51 -5.24 -8.88
CA SER A 148 22.10 -4.26 -7.98
C SER A 148 22.00 -2.82 -8.49
N ALA A 149 20.90 -2.47 -9.16
CA ALA A 149 20.69 -1.13 -9.68
C ALA A 149 20.32 -0.11 -8.59
N PHE A 150 20.70 1.16 -8.78
CA PHE A 150 20.56 2.22 -7.76
C PHE A 150 19.10 2.49 -7.32
N HIS A 151 18.12 2.15 -8.15
CA HIS A 151 16.70 2.37 -7.91
C HIS A 151 16.01 1.22 -7.17
N GLU A 152 16.61 0.02 -7.12
CA GLU A 152 16.03 -1.16 -6.46
C GLU A 152 15.78 -0.94 -4.96
N PRO A 153 16.70 -0.33 -4.17
CA PRO A 153 16.43 -0.03 -2.77
C PRO A 153 15.23 0.89 -2.56
N ALA A 154 15.05 1.86 -3.46
CA ALA A 154 13.88 2.73 -3.41
C ALA A 154 12.60 1.93 -3.70
N ALA A 155 12.59 1.11 -4.76
CA ALA A 155 11.45 0.27 -5.12
C ALA A 155 11.03 -0.66 -3.96
N VAL A 156 11.98 -1.35 -3.33
CA VAL A 156 11.73 -2.20 -2.14
C VAL A 156 11.15 -1.37 -0.99
N TYR A 157 11.75 -0.22 -0.68
CA TYR A 157 11.26 0.64 0.39
C TYR A 157 9.82 1.11 0.14
N LEU A 158 9.47 1.48 -1.10
CA LEU A 158 8.10 1.83 -1.48
C LEU A 158 7.14 0.66 -1.27
N ALA A 159 7.50 -0.52 -1.77
CA ALA A 159 6.68 -1.73 -1.68
C ALA A 159 6.41 -2.12 -0.22
N VAL A 160 7.46 -2.15 0.62
CA VAL A 160 7.35 -2.49 2.04
C VAL A 160 6.45 -1.50 2.78
N LEU A 161 6.61 -0.19 2.54
CA LEU A 161 5.76 0.81 3.17
C LEU A 161 4.29 0.69 2.73
N THR A 162 4.02 0.37 1.47
CA THR A 162 2.66 0.15 0.97
C THR A 162 2.02 -1.06 1.65
N LEU A 163 2.74 -2.18 1.76
CA LEU A 163 2.26 -3.39 2.45
C LEU A 163 2.03 -3.14 3.94
N TRP A 164 2.98 -2.48 4.62
CA TRP A 164 2.86 -2.12 6.04
C TRP A 164 1.64 -1.24 6.31
N ALA A 165 1.45 -0.20 5.49
CA ALA A 165 0.33 0.73 5.65
C ALA A 165 -1.02 0.02 5.46
N TYR A 166 -1.12 -0.85 4.45
CA TYR A 166 -2.33 -1.64 4.20
C TYR A 166 -2.65 -2.59 5.36
N GLY A 167 -1.66 -3.37 5.81
CA GLY A 167 -1.81 -4.30 6.93
C GLY A 167 -2.21 -3.58 8.23
N SER A 168 -1.57 -2.45 8.52
CA SER A 168 -1.84 -1.66 9.73
C SER A 168 -3.29 -1.15 9.83
N CYS A 169 -3.96 -0.92 8.70
CA CYS A 169 -5.38 -0.51 8.69
C CYS A 169 -6.36 -1.65 8.98
N HIS A 170 -5.92 -2.91 8.86
CA HIS A 170 -6.74 -4.10 9.13
C HIS A 170 -6.52 -4.65 10.53
N SER A 171 -5.32 -4.49 11.12
CA SER A 171 -5.06 -4.83 12.52
C SER A 171 -5.92 -4.03 13.52
N HIS A 172 -6.37 -2.84 13.15
CA HIS A 172 -7.28 -2.01 13.99
C HIS A 172 -8.77 -2.16 13.64
N GLY A 173 -9.12 -3.11 12.77
CA GLY A 173 -10.42 -3.15 12.09
C GLY A 173 -11.30 -4.36 12.37
N SER A 174 -11.07 -5.15 13.43
CA SER A 174 -11.95 -6.28 13.75
C SER A 174 -12.12 -6.49 15.26
N PRO A 175 -13.11 -5.86 15.90
CA PRO A 175 -13.84 -6.52 16.98
C PRO A 175 -14.80 -7.52 16.32
N VAL A 176 -14.55 -8.81 16.52
CA VAL A 176 -15.52 -9.88 16.29
C VAL A 176 -16.07 -9.92 14.86
N ALA A 177 -15.39 -10.65 13.97
CA ALA A 177 -16.12 -11.37 12.94
C ALA A 177 -17.01 -12.36 13.68
N SER A 178 -18.25 -11.95 13.98
CA SER A 178 -19.31 -12.84 14.39
C SER A 178 -19.42 -13.88 13.30
N SER A 179 -19.02 -15.10 13.63
CA SER A 179 -19.33 -16.31 12.89
C SER A 179 -20.84 -16.49 12.88
N GLU A 180 -21.52 -15.76 11.98
CA GLU A 180 -22.87 -16.11 11.56
C GLU A 180 -22.79 -17.30 10.61
N PRO A 181 -23.53 -18.40 10.88
CA PRO A 181 -23.62 -19.51 9.95
C PRO A 181 -24.51 -19.09 8.78
N GLN A 182 -23.91 -18.68 7.66
CA GLN A 182 -24.68 -18.47 6.42
C GLN A 182 -25.15 -19.81 5.87
N SER A 183 -26.43 -20.08 6.07
CA SER A 183 -27.19 -21.09 5.34
C SER A 183 -27.44 -20.62 3.90
N SER A 184 -26.55 -20.99 2.99
CA SER A 184 -26.90 -21.13 1.56
C SER A 184 -25.98 -22.19 0.95
N GLY A 185 -26.56 -23.35 0.65
CA GLY A 185 -25.89 -24.51 0.07
C GLY A 185 -25.49 -24.27 -1.39
N VAL A 186 -24.44 -23.49 -1.60
CA VAL A 186 -23.62 -23.52 -2.81
C VAL A 186 -22.19 -23.74 -2.34
N ASP A 187 -21.50 -24.69 -2.97
CA ASP A 187 -20.20 -25.25 -2.61
C ASP A 187 -19.08 -24.18 -2.54
N ARG A 188 -19.04 -23.39 -1.45
CA ARG A 188 -17.98 -22.39 -1.15
C ARG A 188 -16.61 -23.03 -0.86
N SER A 189 -16.51 -24.36 -0.91
CA SER A 189 -15.28 -25.12 -0.66
C SER A 189 -14.18 -24.88 -1.69
N GLN A 190 -14.52 -24.35 -2.88
CA GLN A 190 -13.61 -24.23 -4.01
C GLN A 190 -13.06 -22.82 -4.24
N GLU A 191 -13.57 -21.79 -3.55
CA GLU A 191 -13.08 -20.42 -3.74
C GLU A 191 -11.74 -20.20 -3.01
N PRO A 192 -10.72 -19.60 -3.66
CA PRO A 192 -9.43 -19.33 -3.04
C PRO A 192 -9.55 -18.45 -1.79
N SER A 193 -9.11 -18.96 -0.63
CA SER A 193 -9.14 -18.20 0.63
C SER A 193 -7.93 -17.27 0.84
N PHE A 194 -6.96 -17.29 -0.06
CA PHE A 194 -5.76 -16.46 0.00
C PHE A 194 -5.11 -16.24 -1.37
N ILE A 195 -4.26 -15.22 -1.45
CA ILE A 195 -3.38 -14.93 -2.59
C ILE A 195 -1.94 -14.79 -2.08
N HIS A 196 -0.95 -15.28 -2.84
CA HIS A 196 0.46 -15.00 -2.58
C HIS A 196 0.91 -13.77 -3.38
N LEU A 197 0.99 -12.62 -2.70
CA LEU A 197 1.26 -11.33 -3.34
C LEU A 197 2.65 -11.26 -4.00
N ASP A 198 3.61 -12.02 -3.49
CA ASP A 198 5.00 -12.07 -3.99
C ASP A 198 5.30 -13.34 -4.78
N ARG A 199 4.31 -13.82 -5.55
CA ARG A 199 4.45 -14.89 -6.54
C ARG A 199 3.68 -14.54 -7.81
N PRO A 200 4.07 -15.10 -8.97
CA PRO A 200 3.23 -15.05 -10.17
C PRO A 200 1.85 -15.61 -9.84
N CYS A 201 0.82 -14.83 -10.12
CA CYS A 201 -0.58 -15.22 -9.99
C CYS A 201 -1.24 -14.99 -11.34
N ASP A 202 -2.22 -15.81 -11.69
CA ASP A 202 -3.06 -15.56 -12.85
C ASP A 202 -3.96 -14.33 -12.65
N ASP A 203 -4.44 -13.77 -13.76
CA ASP A 203 -5.27 -12.57 -13.76
C ASP A 203 -6.63 -12.79 -13.09
N GLU A 204 -7.15 -14.02 -13.06
CA GLU A 204 -8.45 -14.36 -12.47
C GLU A 204 -8.38 -14.27 -10.95
N LEU A 205 -7.36 -14.87 -10.33
CA LEU A 205 -7.09 -14.78 -8.90
C LEU A 205 -6.80 -13.33 -8.48
N VAL A 206 -6.05 -12.58 -9.29
CA VAL A 206 -5.79 -11.15 -9.05
C VAL A 206 -7.09 -10.35 -9.10
N GLN A 207 -7.95 -10.57 -10.10
CA GLN A 207 -9.24 -9.89 -10.21
C GLN A 207 -10.16 -10.25 -9.05
N LEU A 208 -10.21 -11.52 -8.66
CA LEU A 208 -10.97 -11.99 -7.51
C LEU A 208 -10.50 -11.29 -6.24
N PHE A 209 -9.20 -11.29 -5.96
CA PHE A 209 -8.65 -10.59 -4.80
C PHE A 209 -8.91 -9.08 -4.83
N VAL A 210 -8.78 -8.43 -5.99
CA VAL A 210 -9.11 -7.00 -6.10
C VAL A 210 -10.59 -6.76 -5.80
N ARG A 211 -11.52 -7.63 -6.20
CA ARG A 211 -12.96 -7.45 -5.96
C ARG A 211 -13.37 -7.84 -4.54
N GLU A 212 -12.92 -8.99 -4.06
CA GLU A 212 -13.44 -9.71 -2.88
C GLU A 212 -12.38 -9.94 -1.80
N GLY A 213 -11.23 -9.27 -1.88
CA GLY A 213 -10.09 -9.46 -0.97
C GLY A 213 -10.33 -9.06 0.48
N ASN A 214 -11.52 -8.58 0.85
CA ASN A 214 -11.93 -8.49 2.26
C ASN A 214 -12.21 -9.87 2.89
N SER A 215 -12.47 -10.89 2.07
CA SER A 215 -12.69 -12.28 2.50
C SER A 215 -11.47 -13.18 2.28
N MET A 216 -10.37 -12.64 1.73
CA MET A 216 -9.17 -13.39 1.37
C MET A 216 -7.95 -12.86 2.11
N ARG A 217 -7.01 -13.75 2.42
CA ARG A 217 -5.72 -13.36 3.02
C ARG A 217 -4.69 -12.98 1.95
N GLY A 218 -3.96 -11.89 2.18
CA GLY A 218 -2.85 -11.47 1.33
C GLY A 218 -1.52 -11.92 1.92
N ASN A 219 -0.96 -13.01 1.40
CA ASN A 219 0.25 -13.60 1.95
C ASN A 219 1.53 -13.12 1.25
N VAL A 220 2.58 -12.84 2.02
CA VAL A 220 3.94 -12.57 1.52
C VAL A 220 4.92 -13.60 2.08
N THR A 221 5.87 -14.07 1.27
CA THR A 221 6.91 -15.03 1.67
C THR A 221 7.77 -14.44 2.81
N GLY A 222 7.90 -15.19 3.90
CA GLY A 222 8.56 -14.76 5.15
C GLY A 222 7.65 -14.03 6.15
N VAL A 223 6.48 -13.55 5.70
CA VAL A 223 5.52 -12.80 6.52
C VAL A 223 4.27 -13.63 6.83
N GLY A 224 3.69 -14.33 5.85
CA GLY A 224 2.33 -14.83 5.95
C GLY A 224 1.32 -13.72 5.66
N ASP A 225 0.17 -13.73 6.34
CA ASP A 225 -0.90 -12.76 6.13
C ASP A 225 -0.47 -11.36 6.60
N ILE A 226 -0.40 -10.41 5.67
CA ILE A 226 0.04 -9.04 5.96
C ILE A 226 -0.94 -8.28 6.87
N CYS A 227 -2.18 -8.76 6.99
CA CYS A 227 -3.23 -8.17 7.83
C CYS A 227 -3.34 -8.82 9.21
N ALA A 228 -2.57 -9.89 9.49
CA ALA A 228 -2.50 -10.49 10.81
C ALA A 228 -1.94 -9.49 11.86
N PRO A 229 -2.14 -9.73 13.18
CA PRO A 229 -1.63 -8.83 14.23
C PRO A 229 -0.13 -8.55 14.14
N ASP A 230 0.68 -9.57 13.82
CA ASP A 230 2.14 -9.49 13.62
C ASP A 230 2.53 -9.12 12.18
N GLY A 231 1.58 -9.15 11.24
CA GLY A 231 1.78 -8.94 9.81
C GLY A 231 2.53 -7.64 9.50
N PRO A 232 2.05 -6.46 9.95
CA PRO A 232 2.71 -5.18 9.69
C PRO A 232 4.15 -5.13 10.19
N GLU A 233 4.44 -5.69 11.37
CA GLU A 233 5.81 -5.75 11.89
C GLU A 233 6.71 -6.62 11.00
N ARG A 234 6.23 -7.82 10.68
CA ARG A 234 6.99 -8.79 9.88
C ARG A 234 7.25 -8.30 8.47
N VAL A 235 6.31 -7.58 7.85
CA VAL A 235 6.53 -6.89 6.58
C VAL A 235 7.74 -5.94 6.65
N LEU A 236 7.85 -5.15 7.73
CA LEU A 236 8.97 -4.23 7.91
C LEU A 236 10.30 -4.97 8.08
N ARG A 237 10.31 -6.06 8.86
CA ARG A 237 11.51 -6.90 9.09
C ARG A 237 12.01 -7.54 7.79
N ILE A 238 11.12 -8.14 7.01
CA ILE A 238 11.44 -8.71 5.69
C ILE A 238 11.92 -7.63 4.70
N GLY A 239 11.42 -6.40 4.84
CA GLY A 239 11.92 -5.24 4.11
C GLY A 239 13.38 -4.93 4.44
N CYS A 240 13.75 -4.93 5.73
CA CYS A 240 15.13 -4.74 6.16
C CYS A 240 16.07 -5.84 5.63
N GLU A 241 15.65 -7.10 5.67
CA GLU A 241 16.42 -8.23 5.12
C GLU A 241 16.64 -8.06 3.62
N THR A 242 15.58 -7.76 2.87
CA THR A 242 15.65 -7.57 1.41
C THR A 242 16.59 -6.40 1.06
N LEU A 243 16.51 -5.28 1.78
CA LEU A 243 17.37 -4.11 1.57
C LEU A 243 18.83 -4.35 1.96
N SER A 244 19.10 -5.24 2.92
CA SER A 244 20.47 -5.58 3.34
C SER A 244 21.26 -6.23 2.20
N ASN A 245 20.57 -6.93 1.31
CA ASN A 245 21.15 -7.51 0.09
C ASN A 245 21.36 -6.47 -1.03
N LEU A 246 20.90 -5.22 -0.86
CA LEU A 246 21.01 -4.14 -1.84
C LEU A 246 21.94 -3.02 -1.34
N ALA A 247 23.15 -3.38 -0.93
CA ALA A 247 24.10 -2.44 -0.30
C ALA A 247 24.92 -1.60 -1.30
N ALA A 248 24.90 -1.93 -2.59
CA ALA A 248 25.83 -1.40 -3.60
C ALA A 248 25.87 0.14 -3.71
N TRP A 249 24.76 0.83 -3.45
CA TRP A 249 24.63 2.28 -3.64
C TRP A 249 24.48 3.07 -2.33
N GLY A 250 24.58 2.41 -1.17
CA GLY A 250 24.57 3.04 0.16
C GLY A 250 23.25 3.66 0.63
N ASN A 251 22.26 3.87 -0.24
CA ASN A 251 20.95 4.43 0.10
C ASN A 251 20.07 3.47 0.92
N SER A 252 20.31 2.15 0.83
CA SER A 252 19.61 1.11 1.60
C SER A 252 19.77 1.29 3.11
N LYS A 253 20.93 1.78 3.60
CA LYS A 253 21.18 2.00 5.03
C LYS A 253 20.14 2.92 5.67
N ARG A 254 19.78 4.01 4.99
CA ARG A 254 18.76 4.95 5.48
C ARG A 254 17.38 4.30 5.53
N PHE A 255 17.02 3.52 4.51
CA PHE A 255 15.74 2.82 4.46
C PHE A 255 15.65 1.76 5.57
N ILE A 256 16.70 0.95 5.75
CA ILE A 256 16.79 -0.05 6.83
C ILE A 256 16.62 0.63 8.20
N ALA A 257 17.28 1.76 8.43
CA ALA A 257 17.16 2.48 9.70
C ALA A 257 15.72 2.93 9.99
N ILE A 258 15.01 3.45 8.99
CA ILE A 258 13.60 3.85 9.14
C ILE A 258 12.70 2.64 9.39
N LEU A 259 12.83 1.59 8.57
CA LEU A 259 11.99 0.39 8.67
C LEU A 259 12.22 -0.35 10.00
N SER A 260 13.47 -0.46 10.45
CA SER A 260 13.81 -1.13 11.71
C SER A 260 13.21 -0.40 12.91
N ARG A 261 13.34 0.95 12.95
CA ARG A 261 12.72 1.75 14.00
C ARG A 261 11.20 1.64 14.00
N LEU A 262 10.59 1.60 12.82
CA LEU A 262 9.15 1.42 12.70
C LEU A 262 8.72 0.02 13.16
N ALA A 263 9.49 -1.02 12.86
CA ALA A 263 9.21 -2.38 13.30
C ALA A 263 9.26 -2.50 14.83
N ASP A 264 10.29 -1.93 15.46
CA ASP A 264 10.41 -1.90 16.92
C ASP A 264 9.22 -1.17 17.56
N LEU A 265 8.78 -0.05 16.97
CA LEU A 265 7.59 0.68 17.42
C LEU A 265 6.30 -0.15 17.28
N VAL A 266 6.12 -0.87 16.16
CA VAL A 266 4.94 -1.72 15.97
C VAL A 266 4.93 -2.83 17.03
N SER A 267 6.04 -3.56 17.18
CA SER A 267 6.20 -4.67 18.12
C SER A 267 5.83 -4.27 19.56
N LEU A 268 6.41 -3.17 20.05
CA LEU A 268 6.17 -2.67 21.41
C LEU A 268 4.70 -2.32 21.71
N ASN A 269 3.92 -1.98 20.68
CA ASN A 269 2.54 -1.54 20.86
C ASN A 269 1.51 -2.63 20.53
N VAL A 270 1.89 -3.71 19.83
CA VAL A 270 1.05 -4.92 19.71
C VAL A 270 0.92 -5.59 21.09
N ASP A 271 2.03 -5.72 21.82
CA ASP A 271 2.04 -6.30 23.16
C ASP A 271 1.23 -5.46 24.17
N GLY A 272 1.26 -4.13 24.04
CA GLY A 272 0.54 -3.21 24.92
C GLY A 272 -0.97 -3.18 24.72
N ASP A 273 -1.45 -3.33 23.47
CA ASP A 273 -2.88 -3.39 23.16
C ASP A 273 -3.48 -4.74 23.56
N GLN A 274 -2.72 -5.84 23.52
CA GLN A 274 -3.14 -7.17 23.95
C GLN A 274 -3.37 -7.25 25.48
N VAL A 275 -2.45 -6.69 26.28
CA VAL A 275 -2.56 -6.63 27.75
C VAL A 275 -3.72 -5.77 28.25
N ARG A 276 -4.19 -4.81 27.45
CA ARG A 276 -5.34 -3.95 27.76
C ARG A 276 -6.69 -4.59 27.44
N GLY A 277 -6.73 -5.57 26.53
CA GLY A 277 -7.93 -6.31 26.16
C GLY A 277 -8.36 -7.38 27.17
N ASP A 278 -7.41 -7.92 27.95
CA ASP A 278 -7.67 -8.98 28.93
C ASP A 278 -8.16 -8.47 30.30
N ARG A 279 -8.29 -7.15 30.49
CA ARG A 279 -8.91 -6.55 31.68
C ARG A 279 -10.35 -6.15 31.39
N VAL A 280 -11.19 -7.14 31.14
CA VAL A 280 -12.63 -7.02 31.34
C VAL A 280 -12.92 -7.74 32.65
N ASP A 281 -12.99 -6.99 33.74
CA ASP A 281 -13.43 -7.52 35.03
C ASP A 281 -14.88 -8.03 34.88
N PRO A 282 -15.18 -9.26 35.32
CA PRO A 282 -16.56 -9.71 35.40
C PRO A 282 -17.24 -9.02 36.59
N ASP A 283 -18.34 -8.32 36.31
CA ASP A 283 -19.33 -7.92 37.32
C ASP A 283 -20.00 -9.13 37.97
#